data_AF-H3DEV4-F1
#
_entry.id   AF-H3DEV4-F1
#
_cell.length_a   1.000
_cell.length_b   1.000
_cell.length_c   1.000
_cell.angle_alpha   90.00
_cell.angle_beta   90.00
_cell.angle_gamma   90.00
#
_symmetry.space_group_name_H-M   'P 1'
#
loop_
_entity.id
_entity.type
_entity.pdbx_description
1 polymer ?
#
loop_
_entity_poly.entity_id
_entity_poly.type
_entity_poly.pdbx_seq_one_letter_code
_entity_poly.pdbx_strand_id
1 'polypeptide(L)'
;RLLKSGRGPKSRKLRSTRTDLTRSSKPSRSISRSLLVNLEESILKERFPPAGQIDGFTAEIGASGSYCPQHVTLPVNVSYFAISEHSAPLPFLGVISLEPLGKKGYSIPKAGTIQVTLFNPNKSVVKMFVVTYNFNDMPVNHMTFLRQRIFLVPVEEGAEGKSEASARERSPAPSRPKSLCYLMHLRFQSSKSGKIYLHSDIRLLFSRKSIEVDAGVHYDLKSFTEVPRNPKYSPRV
;
A
#
# COMPACT_ATOMS: atom_id res chain seq x y z
N ARG A 1 90.69 8.14 11.30
CA ARG A 1 90.96 7.04 12.27
C ARG A 1 89.79 6.98 13.22
N LEU A 2 89.15 5.80 13.33
CA LEU A 2 88.26 5.22 14.36
C LEU A 2 87.51 6.14 15.36
N LEU A 3 86.28 5.91 15.83
CA LEU A 3 85.22 4.90 15.68
C LEU A 3 84.05 5.33 16.62
N LYS A 4 82.79 5.00 16.22
CA LYS A 4 81.67 4.42 17.01
C LYS A 4 81.32 4.99 18.42
N SER A 5 80.08 4.99 18.93
CA SER A 5 78.77 4.42 18.55
C SER A 5 77.74 4.69 19.67
N GLY A 6 76.44 4.66 19.33
CA GLY A 6 75.36 4.14 20.20
C GLY A 6 74.60 5.15 21.06
N ARG A 7 73.31 5.02 21.37
CA ARG A 7 72.17 4.21 20.91
C ARG A 7 70.95 4.70 21.72
N GLY A 8 69.75 4.77 21.12
CA GLY A 8 68.48 4.71 21.86
C GLY A 8 67.42 5.75 21.47
N PRO A 9 66.34 5.37 20.76
CA PRO A 9 65.14 6.18 20.62
C PRO A 9 64.09 5.79 21.69
N LYS A 10 63.46 6.75 22.35
CA LYS A 10 62.25 6.51 23.17
C LYS A 10 61.01 7.10 22.49
N SER A 11 60.04 6.21 22.37
CA SER A 11 58.81 6.30 21.57
C SER A 11 57.84 7.38 22.04
N ARG A 12 57.15 7.98 21.05
CA ARG A 12 56.09 8.99 21.16
C ARG A 12 54.89 8.44 21.95
N LYS A 13 54.46 9.15 23.00
CA LYS A 13 53.13 8.98 23.61
C LYS A 13 52.08 9.66 22.72
N LEU A 14 51.21 8.86 22.11
CA LEU A 14 50.00 9.30 21.41
C LEU A 14 49.00 9.89 22.42
N ARG A 15 48.62 11.15 22.21
CA ARG A 15 47.60 11.86 22.99
C ARG A 15 46.24 11.56 22.36
N SER A 16 45.40 10.83 23.09
CA SER A 16 44.01 10.52 22.75
C SER A 16 43.17 11.80 22.73
N THR A 17 42.60 12.13 21.58
CA THR A 17 41.49 13.09 21.45
C THR A 17 40.21 12.30 21.22
N ARG A 18 39.38 12.17 22.26
CA ARG A 18 38.00 11.68 22.15
C ARG A 18 37.17 12.77 21.44
N THR A 19 36.87 12.55 20.18
CA THR A 19 35.82 13.30 19.48
C THR A 19 34.47 12.68 19.83
N ASP A 20 33.66 13.47 20.54
CA ASP A 20 32.26 13.19 20.85
C ASP A 20 31.45 13.21 19.54
N LEU A 21 31.10 12.03 19.04
CA LEU A 21 30.10 11.88 17.99
C LEU A 21 28.74 11.68 18.66
N THR A 22 28.10 12.80 19.00
CA THR A 22 26.67 12.85 19.28
C THR A 22 25.91 12.50 18.00
N ARG A 23 25.72 11.20 17.78
CA ARG A 23 24.82 10.65 16.78
C ARG A 23 23.40 11.06 17.17
N SER A 24 22.98 12.22 16.67
CA SER A 24 21.58 12.63 16.58
C SER A 24 20.84 11.56 15.77
N SER A 25 20.30 10.57 16.49
CA SER A 25 19.29 9.70 15.93
C SER A 25 18.04 10.57 15.76
N LYS A 26 17.77 10.99 14.53
CA LYS A 26 16.46 11.58 14.20
C LYS A 26 15.41 10.60 14.72
N PRO A 27 14.46 11.02 15.57
CA PRO A 27 13.43 10.12 16.06
C PRO A 27 12.68 9.57 14.85
N SER A 28 12.62 8.25 14.72
CA SER A 28 11.70 7.60 13.78
C SER A 28 10.29 8.02 14.17
N ARG A 29 9.69 8.91 13.37
CA ARG A 29 8.35 9.43 13.64
C ARG A 29 7.37 8.30 13.39
N SER A 30 6.95 7.65 14.47
CA SER A 30 6.01 6.54 14.44
C SER A 30 4.57 7.07 14.41
N ILE A 31 3.69 6.43 13.63
CA ILE A 31 2.30 6.87 13.49
C ILE A 31 1.47 6.32 14.67
N SER A 32 0.86 7.22 15.47
CA SER A 32 -0.12 6.87 16.52
C SER A 32 -1.51 6.67 15.90
N ARG A 33 -2.30 5.73 16.45
CA ARG A 33 -3.69 5.45 16.02
C ARG A 33 -4.73 6.49 16.45
N SER A 34 -4.34 7.56 17.14
CA SER A 34 -5.21 8.69 17.54
C SER A 34 -5.59 9.62 16.38
N LEU A 35 -5.76 9.07 15.17
CA LEU A 35 -6.02 9.84 13.97
C LEU A 35 -7.51 10.21 13.89
N LEU A 36 -7.78 11.51 13.70
CA LEU A 36 -9.13 12.02 13.38
C LEU A 36 -9.70 11.46 12.06
N VAL A 37 -8.84 10.89 11.21
CA VAL A 37 -9.15 10.31 9.90
C VAL A 37 -8.59 8.89 9.85
N ASN A 38 -9.19 8.00 9.06
CA ASN A 38 -8.67 6.64 8.84
C ASN A 38 -7.17 6.68 8.44
N LEU A 39 -6.34 5.86 9.09
CA LEU A 39 -4.89 5.72 8.84
C LEU A 39 -4.60 5.47 7.36
N GLU A 40 -5.38 4.60 6.74
CA GLU A 40 -5.22 4.19 5.35
C GLU A 40 -5.37 5.37 4.40
N GLU A 41 -6.36 6.23 4.65
CA GLU A 41 -6.60 7.43 3.85
C GLU A 41 -5.46 8.43 4.02
N SER A 42 -4.94 8.56 5.23
CA SER A 42 -3.81 9.45 5.50
C SER A 42 -2.53 8.98 4.82
N ILE A 43 -2.27 7.67 4.78
CA ILE A 43 -1.15 7.09 4.02
C ILE A 43 -1.38 7.26 2.51
N LEU A 44 -2.58 6.96 2.01
CA LEU A 44 -2.91 7.14 0.59
C LEU A 44 -2.76 8.58 0.11
N LYS A 45 -2.95 9.55 1.00
CA LYS A 45 -2.79 10.99 0.74
C LYS A 45 -1.39 11.50 1.08
N GLU A 46 -0.46 10.61 1.45
CA GLU A 46 0.93 10.92 1.80
C GLU A 46 1.01 12.00 2.91
N ARG A 47 0.06 11.99 3.85
CA ARG A 47 0.02 12.93 4.97
C ARG A 47 1.07 12.62 6.05
N PHE A 48 1.71 11.46 5.96
CA PHE A 48 2.79 11.04 6.84
C PHE A 48 4.09 10.89 6.05
N PRO A 49 5.25 11.23 6.66
CA PRO A 49 6.53 10.95 6.04
C PRO A 49 6.76 9.43 6.02
N PRO A 50 7.22 8.85 4.90
CA PRO A 50 7.62 7.46 4.87
C PRO A 50 8.86 7.24 5.76
N ALA A 51 8.97 6.05 6.35
CA ALA A 51 10.16 5.61 7.08
C ALA A 51 11.32 5.24 6.12
N GLY A 52 10.99 4.85 4.89
CA GLY A 52 11.96 4.64 3.82
C GLY A 52 11.30 4.17 2.52
N GLN A 53 12.14 3.89 1.52
CA GLN A 53 11.74 3.45 0.18
C GLN A 53 12.43 2.13 -0.19
N ILE A 54 11.84 1.40 -1.15
CA ILE A 54 12.36 0.14 -1.68
C ILE A 54 12.26 0.17 -3.20
N ASP A 55 13.39 -0.03 -3.85
CA ASP A 55 13.49 -0.05 -5.30
C ASP A 55 13.23 -1.45 -5.90
N GLY A 56 13.02 -1.49 -7.22
CA GLY A 56 12.95 -2.71 -8.02
C GLY A 56 11.56 -3.34 -8.18
N PHE A 57 10.54 -2.80 -7.48
CA PHE A 57 9.17 -3.23 -7.70
C PHE A 57 8.66 -2.77 -9.07
N THR A 58 7.85 -3.62 -9.70
CA THR A 58 7.20 -3.33 -10.98
C THR A 58 5.75 -3.78 -10.92
N ALA A 59 4.87 -3.17 -11.71
CA ALA A 59 3.49 -3.57 -11.84
C ALA A 59 3.10 -3.71 -13.31
N GLU A 60 2.45 -4.83 -13.64
CA GLU A 60 1.77 -4.99 -14.92
C GLU A 60 0.32 -4.51 -14.78
N ILE A 61 -0.11 -3.66 -15.70
CA ILE A 61 -1.46 -3.12 -15.79
C ILE A 61 -2.08 -3.65 -17.07
N GLY A 62 -3.23 -4.30 -16.93
CA GLY A 62 -4.06 -4.77 -18.04
C GLY A 62 -5.50 -4.30 -17.88
N ALA A 63 -6.20 -4.17 -19.00
CA ALA A 63 -7.64 -3.95 -19.02
C ALA A 63 -8.29 -4.81 -20.11
N SER A 64 -9.56 -5.15 -19.92
CA SER A 64 -10.35 -5.91 -20.89
C SER A 64 -11.79 -5.43 -20.87
N GLY A 65 -12.51 -5.55 -21.98
CA GLY A 65 -13.89 -5.09 -22.16
C GLY A 65 -14.28 -5.19 -23.62
N SER A 66 -14.89 -4.14 -24.18
CA SER A 66 -15.22 -4.08 -25.62
C SER A 66 -13.99 -4.13 -26.54
N TYR A 67 -12.80 -3.92 -25.98
CA TYR A 67 -11.50 -4.17 -26.58
C TYR A 67 -10.50 -4.48 -25.45
N CYS A 68 -9.34 -5.03 -25.78
CA CYS A 68 -8.28 -5.32 -24.82
C CYS A 68 -7.06 -4.43 -25.13
N PRO A 69 -6.86 -3.31 -24.41
CA PRO A 69 -5.63 -2.53 -24.56
C PRO A 69 -4.40 -3.39 -24.26
N GLN A 70 -3.27 -3.07 -24.91
CA GLN A 70 -1.99 -3.73 -24.64
C GLN A 70 -1.63 -3.58 -23.16
N HIS A 71 -1.17 -4.67 -22.54
CA HIS A 71 -0.67 -4.64 -21.17
C HIS A 71 0.60 -3.80 -21.10
N VAL A 72 0.77 -3.07 -19.99
CA VAL A 72 1.94 -2.22 -19.77
C VAL A 72 2.56 -2.54 -18.42
N THR A 73 3.89 -2.64 -18.40
CA THR A 73 4.65 -2.86 -17.17
C THR A 73 5.38 -1.58 -16.80
N LEU A 74 5.10 -1.07 -15.59
CA LEU A 74 5.64 0.18 -15.09
C LEU A 74 6.38 -0.02 -13.77
N PRO A 75 7.40 0.80 -13.47
CA PRO A 75 8.04 0.80 -12.16
C PRO A 75 7.06 1.25 -11.07
N VAL A 76 7.21 0.70 -9.87
CA VAL A 76 6.41 1.08 -8.70
C VAL A 76 7.34 1.74 -7.69
N ASN A 77 7.05 2.97 -7.30
CA ASN A 77 7.72 3.60 -6.16
C ASN A 77 7.11 3.05 -4.87
N VAL A 78 7.86 2.23 -4.13
CA VAL A 78 7.39 1.62 -2.88
C VAL A 78 8.00 2.33 -1.69
N SER A 79 7.14 2.86 -0.83
CA SER A 79 7.50 3.43 0.47
C SER A 79 6.92 2.60 1.62
N TYR A 80 7.57 2.58 2.78
CA TYR A 80 7.06 1.91 3.99
C TYR A 80 6.95 2.88 5.16
N PHE A 81 6.04 2.61 6.10
CA PHE A 81 5.74 3.48 7.23
C PHE A 81 5.94 2.74 8.55
N ALA A 82 6.60 3.39 9.53
CA ALA A 82 6.77 2.88 10.88
C ALA A 82 5.58 3.26 11.78
N ILE A 83 4.97 2.28 12.44
CA ILE A 83 3.82 2.47 13.34
C ILE A 83 4.25 2.14 14.78
N SER A 84 3.84 2.95 15.76
CA SER A 84 4.40 2.95 17.14
C SER A 84 3.93 1.84 18.06
N GLU A 85 2.97 1.01 17.66
CA GLU A 85 2.30 0.07 18.57
C GLU A 85 2.41 -1.36 18.06
N HIS A 86 2.69 -2.26 19.00
CA HIS A 86 2.99 -3.68 18.86
C HIS A 86 2.24 -4.40 17.72
N SER A 87 3.00 -5.22 16.98
CA SER A 87 2.61 -6.29 16.04
C SER A 87 1.81 -5.93 14.76
N ALA A 88 1.50 -4.65 14.49
CA ALA A 88 0.93 -4.30 13.19
C ALA A 88 2.03 -4.23 12.11
N PRO A 89 1.92 -4.96 10.99
CA PRO A 89 2.91 -4.91 9.93
C PRO A 89 2.97 -3.52 9.31
N LEU A 90 4.16 -3.13 8.91
CA LEU A 90 4.41 -1.89 8.19
C LEU A 90 3.57 -1.90 6.89
N PRO A 91 2.66 -0.93 6.68
CA PRO A 91 1.97 -0.81 5.41
C PRO A 91 2.97 -0.30 4.37
N PHE A 92 3.06 -0.99 3.24
CA PHE A 92 3.77 -0.51 2.07
C PHE A 92 2.80 0.27 1.20
N LEU A 93 3.22 1.43 0.71
CA LEU A 93 2.55 2.23 -0.31
C LEU A 93 3.33 2.11 -1.61
N GLY A 94 2.74 1.48 -2.61
CA GLY A 94 3.20 1.48 -3.99
C GLY A 94 2.49 2.56 -4.81
N VAL A 95 3.24 3.44 -5.45
CA VAL A 95 2.70 4.44 -6.39
C VAL A 95 3.23 4.14 -7.78
N ILE A 96 2.31 3.97 -8.73
CA ILE A 96 2.61 3.73 -10.14
C ILE A 96 2.24 4.99 -10.92
N SER A 97 3.24 5.71 -11.43
CA SER A 97 2.99 6.89 -12.28
C SER A 97 2.54 6.44 -13.67
N LEU A 98 1.44 7.02 -14.16
CA LEU A 98 0.92 6.76 -15.51
C LEU A 98 1.43 7.79 -16.54
N GLU A 99 2.27 8.73 -16.12
CA GLU A 99 2.89 9.73 -17.00
C GLU A 99 3.65 9.14 -18.21
N PRO A 100 4.40 8.02 -18.07
CA PRO A 100 5.11 7.42 -19.22
C PRO A 100 4.19 6.96 -20.36
N LEU A 101 2.89 6.79 -20.09
CA LEU A 101 1.89 6.41 -21.08
C LEU A 101 1.28 7.62 -21.81
N GLY A 102 1.70 8.83 -21.44
CA GLY A 102 1.27 10.11 -22.01
C GLY A 102 0.31 10.90 -21.12
N LYS A 103 0.03 12.15 -21.50
CA LYS A 103 -0.74 13.13 -20.70
C LYS A 103 -2.13 12.67 -20.25
N LYS A 104 -2.74 11.73 -20.98
CA LYS A 104 -4.08 11.19 -20.67
C LYS A 104 -4.02 9.96 -19.76
N GLY A 105 -2.86 9.30 -19.67
CA GLY A 105 -2.66 8.01 -19.01
C GLY A 105 -3.08 6.80 -19.86
N TYR A 106 -3.49 5.72 -19.21
CA TYR A 106 -3.78 4.44 -19.85
C TYR A 106 -5.23 4.38 -20.37
N SER A 107 -5.42 4.22 -21.69
CA SER A 107 -6.74 4.13 -22.32
C SER A 107 -7.40 2.79 -22.04
N ILE A 108 -8.68 2.80 -21.64
CA ILE A 108 -9.43 1.58 -21.30
C ILE A 108 -10.86 1.62 -21.89
N PRO A 109 -11.53 0.46 -22.05
CA PRO A 109 -12.94 0.39 -22.43
C PRO A 109 -13.86 1.15 -21.45
N LYS A 110 -15.08 1.49 -21.87
CA LYS A 110 -16.07 2.14 -20.98
C LYS A 110 -16.58 1.24 -19.86
N ALA A 111 -16.59 -0.07 -20.08
CA ALA A 111 -16.94 -1.08 -19.09
C ALA A 111 -16.07 -2.32 -19.31
N GLY A 112 -15.72 -3.01 -18.23
CA GLY A 112 -14.78 -4.10 -18.31
C GLY A 112 -14.12 -4.46 -16.99
N THR A 113 -12.93 -5.03 -17.08
CA THR A 113 -12.08 -5.39 -15.95
C THR A 113 -10.73 -4.68 -16.04
N ILE A 114 -10.17 -4.37 -14.88
CA ILE A 114 -8.78 -3.92 -14.72
C ILE A 114 -8.06 -4.96 -13.88
N GLN A 115 -6.89 -5.37 -14.37
CA GLN A 115 -5.96 -6.21 -13.66
C GLN A 115 -4.70 -5.42 -13.35
N VAL A 116 -4.25 -5.47 -12.10
CA VAL A 116 -2.95 -4.92 -11.68
C VAL A 116 -2.19 -6.00 -10.94
N THR A 117 -1.06 -6.41 -11.49
CA THR A 117 -0.20 -7.43 -10.89
C THR A 117 1.07 -6.78 -10.36
N LEU A 118 1.24 -6.76 -9.04
CA LEU A 118 2.41 -6.21 -8.37
C LEU A 118 3.50 -7.29 -8.25
N PHE A 119 4.71 -6.98 -8.71
CA PHE A 119 5.89 -7.83 -8.63
C PHE A 119 6.93 -7.23 -7.69
N ASN A 120 7.58 -8.10 -6.91
CA ASN A 120 8.73 -7.70 -6.10
C ASN A 120 10.00 -7.57 -6.97
N PRO A 121 11.13 -7.10 -6.41
CA PRO A 121 12.40 -6.98 -7.14
C PRO A 121 12.91 -8.30 -7.73
N ASN A 122 12.56 -9.41 -7.09
CA ASN A 122 12.88 -10.77 -7.55
C ASN A 122 11.90 -11.30 -8.62
N LYS A 123 11.03 -10.44 -9.16
CA LYS A 123 10.01 -10.75 -10.19
C LYS A 123 8.96 -11.78 -9.75
N SER A 124 8.82 -12.02 -8.45
CA SER A 124 7.72 -12.83 -7.90
C SER A 124 6.47 -11.98 -7.72
N VAL A 125 5.30 -12.59 -7.93
CA VAL A 125 4.01 -11.92 -7.73
C VAL A 125 3.76 -11.70 -6.24
N VAL A 126 3.54 -10.44 -5.86
CA VAL A 126 3.14 -10.05 -4.51
C VAL A 126 1.62 -10.08 -4.38
N LYS A 127 0.92 -9.47 -5.34
CA LYS A 127 -0.55 -9.46 -5.37
C LYS A 127 -1.07 -9.19 -6.78
N MET A 128 -2.05 -9.98 -7.19
CA MET A 128 -2.90 -9.69 -8.35
C MET A 128 -4.21 -9.07 -7.85
N PHE A 129 -4.50 -7.87 -8.33
CA PHE A 129 -5.78 -7.19 -8.15
C PHE A 129 -6.59 -7.32 -9.42
N VAL A 130 -7.87 -7.65 -9.28
CA VAL A 130 -8.83 -7.70 -10.40
C VAL A 130 -10.09 -6.98 -9.96
N VAL A 131 -10.52 -5.99 -10.74
CA VAL A 131 -11.73 -5.23 -10.44
C VAL A 131 -12.55 -4.98 -11.69
N THR A 132 -13.87 -5.15 -11.56
CA THR A 132 -14.86 -4.83 -12.59
C THR A 132 -15.29 -3.37 -12.48
N TYR A 133 -15.59 -2.74 -13.60
CA TYR A 133 -16.07 -1.36 -13.64
C TYR A 133 -17.04 -1.14 -14.81
N ASN A 134 -17.91 -0.13 -14.67
CA ASN A 134 -18.82 0.31 -15.73
C ASN A 134 -19.03 1.82 -15.64
N PHE A 135 -18.59 2.52 -16.68
CA PHE A 135 -18.65 3.97 -16.84
C PHE A 135 -19.35 4.37 -18.15
N ASN A 136 -20.29 3.55 -18.63
CA ASN A 136 -21.09 3.90 -19.81
C ASN A 136 -21.90 5.19 -19.60
N ASP A 137 -22.31 5.47 -18.36
CA ASP A 137 -23.04 6.65 -17.92
C ASP A 137 -22.13 7.84 -17.54
N MET A 138 -20.80 7.71 -17.64
CA MET A 138 -19.88 8.79 -17.30
C MET A 138 -19.90 9.90 -18.36
N PRO A 139 -20.26 11.15 -18.00
CA PRO A 139 -20.27 12.25 -18.96
C PRO A 139 -18.86 12.61 -19.44
N VAL A 140 -18.74 13.35 -20.53
CA VAL A 140 -17.43 13.83 -21.04
C VAL A 140 -16.77 14.81 -20.05
N ASN A 141 -15.44 14.86 -20.04
CA ASN A 141 -14.65 15.72 -19.14
C ASN A 141 -15.02 15.60 -17.66
N HIS A 142 -15.33 14.40 -17.21
CA HIS A 142 -15.54 14.10 -15.80
C HIS A 142 -14.42 13.21 -15.28
N MET A 143 -14.33 13.09 -13.96
CA MET A 143 -13.46 12.17 -13.28
C MET A 143 -14.19 11.43 -12.15
N THR A 144 -13.67 10.28 -11.77
CA THR A 144 -14.09 9.52 -10.61
C THR A 144 -12.93 8.65 -10.13
N PHE A 145 -13.15 7.88 -9.07
CA PHE A 145 -12.19 6.88 -8.62
C PHE A 145 -12.90 5.58 -8.26
N LEU A 146 -12.13 4.51 -8.23
CA LEU A 146 -12.55 3.23 -7.69
C LEU A 146 -11.52 2.78 -6.66
N ARG A 147 -12.00 2.22 -5.55
CA ARG A 147 -11.13 1.59 -4.54
C ARG A 147 -11.52 0.15 -4.32
N GLN A 148 -10.58 -0.77 -4.50
CA GLN A 148 -10.74 -2.15 -4.03
C GLN A 148 -10.01 -2.29 -2.69
N ARG A 149 -10.71 -2.77 -1.66
CA ARG A 149 -10.18 -3.01 -0.31
C ARG A 149 -10.34 -4.47 0.04
N ILE A 150 -9.27 -5.09 0.52
CA ILE A 150 -9.26 -6.50 0.90
C ILE A 150 -8.89 -6.59 2.37
N PHE A 151 -9.84 -7.09 3.17
CA PHE A 151 -9.70 -7.25 4.60
C PHE A 151 -9.50 -8.71 4.96
N LEU A 152 -8.62 -8.95 5.93
CA LEU A 152 -8.57 -10.19 6.68
C LEU A 152 -9.67 -10.14 7.76
N VAL A 153 -10.61 -11.07 7.68
CA VAL A 153 -11.72 -11.19 8.63
C VAL A 153 -11.67 -12.57 9.28
N PRO A 154 -11.97 -12.70 10.59
CA PRO A 154 -12.09 -14.01 11.19
C PRO A 154 -13.28 -14.76 10.58
N VAL A 155 -13.10 -16.05 10.36
CA VAL A 155 -14.18 -16.98 10.05
C VAL A 155 -14.80 -17.37 11.38
N GLU A 156 -16.05 -16.98 11.59
CA GLU A 156 -16.84 -17.50 12.71
C GLU A 156 -17.32 -18.89 12.30
N GLU A 157 -16.74 -19.96 12.86
CA GLU A 157 -17.25 -21.31 12.67
C GLU A 157 -18.59 -21.46 13.40
N GLY A 158 -19.55 -22.10 12.73
CA GLY A 158 -20.98 -22.02 12.98
C GLY A 158 -21.45 -22.22 14.44
N ALA A 159 -22.23 -21.24 14.92
CA ALA A 159 -23.25 -21.47 15.92
C ALA A 159 -24.50 -22.08 15.25
N GLU A 160 -24.41 -23.34 14.82
CA GLU A 160 -25.59 -24.10 14.38
C GLU A 160 -25.63 -25.44 15.12
N GLY A 161 -26.48 -25.50 16.15
CA GLY A 161 -27.04 -26.76 16.68
C GLY A 161 -26.73 -27.11 18.15
N LYS A 162 -27.39 -26.47 19.12
CA LYS A 162 -28.25 -27.13 20.13
C LYS A 162 -28.84 -26.18 21.19
N SER A 163 -30.17 -26.24 21.26
CA SER A 163 -31.04 -26.05 22.43
C SER A 163 -31.43 -24.63 22.85
N GLU A 164 -32.74 -24.39 22.73
CA GLU A 164 -33.53 -23.45 23.53
C GLU A 164 -33.23 -23.60 25.03
N ALA A 165 -33.52 -22.52 25.77
CA ALA A 165 -33.39 -22.33 27.22
C ALA A 165 -32.01 -21.86 27.75
N SER A 166 -31.74 -20.57 27.59
CA SER A 166 -31.61 -19.66 28.75
C SER A 166 -31.25 -18.24 28.28
N ALA A 167 -32.21 -17.32 28.44
CA ALA A 167 -31.94 -15.89 28.42
C ALA A 167 -31.05 -15.54 29.63
N ARG A 168 -29.74 -15.49 29.41
CA ARG A 168 -28.81 -14.73 30.26
C ARG A 168 -27.90 -13.92 29.36
N GLU A 169 -27.95 -12.62 29.57
CA GLU A 169 -27.14 -11.57 28.97
C GLU A 169 -25.69 -12.03 28.80
N ARG A 170 -25.32 -12.43 27.58
CA ARG A 170 -23.92 -12.51 27.16
C ARG A 170 -23.68 -11.31 26.27
N SER A 171 -22.99 -10.32 26.84
CA SER A 171 -22.32 -9.25 26.12
C SER A 171 -21.75 -9.76 24.78
N PRO A 172 -21.95 -9.08 23.64
CA PRO A 172 -21.32 -9.50 22.40
C PRO A 172 -19.80 -9.44 22.63
N ALA A 173 -19.13 -10.59 22.52
CA ALA A 173 -17.67 -10.63 22.52
C ALA A 173 -17.17 -9.63 21.47
N PRO A 174 -16.10 -8.86 21.72
CA PRO A 174 -15.64 -7.85 20.78
C PRO A 174 -15.33 -8.55 19.45
N SER A 175 -16.12 -8.25 18.42
CA SER A 175 -15.88 -8.73 17.06
C SER A 175 -14.41 -8.43 16.75
N ARG A 176 -13.60 -9.47 16.52
CA ARG A 176 -12.16 -9.29 16.32
C ARG A 176 -11.93 -8.27 15.18
N PRO A 177 -10.95 -7.37 15.32
CA PRO A 177 -10.80 -6.26 14.40
C PRO A 177 -10.48 -6.76 12.98
N LYS A 178 -11.31 -6.34 12.01
CA LYS A 178 -11.01 -6.51 10.59
C LYS A 178 -9.74 -5.73 10.28
N SER A 179 -8.75 -6.37 9.68
CA SER A 179 -7.52 -5.69 9.26
C SER A 179 -7.52 -5.53 7.75
N LEU A 180 -7.30 -4.31 7.25
CA LEU A 180 -6.98 -4.11 5.85
C LEU A 180 -5.63 -4.78 5.55
N CYS A 181 -5.61 -5.62 4.51
CA CYS A 181 -4.38 -6.24 4.02
C CYS A 181 -3.90 -5.60 2.72
N TYR A 182 -4.85 -5.26 1.84
CA TYR A 182 -4.56 -4.67 0.55
C TYR A 182 -5.60 -3.60 0.18
N LEU A 183 -5.15 -2.54 -0.49
CA LEU A 183 -6.02 -1.55 -1.12
C LEU A 183 -5.45 -1.16 -2.47
N MET A 184 -6.28 -1.13 -3.50
CA MET A 184 -5.95 -0.56 -4.80
C MET A 184 -6.85 0.66 -5.05
N HIS A 185 -6.25 1.81 -5.37
CA HIS A 185 -6.94 3.05 -5.71
C HIS A 185 -6.65 3.42 -7.16
N LEU A 186 -7.70 3.49 -7.96
CA LEU A 186 -7.68 3.80 -9.38
C LEU A 186 -8.42 5.10 -9.63
N ARG A 187 -7.85 6.01 -10.42
CA ARG A 187 -8.51 7.26 -10.84
C ARG A 187 -8.83 7.21 -12.32
N PHE A 188 -10.06 7.60 -12.65
CA PHE A 188 -10.61 7.54 -13.99
C PHE A 188 -10.98 8.93 -14.47
N GLN A 189 -10.78 9.19 -15.76
CA GLN A 189 -11.26 10.39 -16.42
C GLN A 189 -11.84 10.07 -17.79
N SER A 190 -12.83 10.85 -18.20
CA SER A 190 -13.36 10.84 -19.57
C SER A 190 -12.78 11.99 -20.38
N SER A 191 -12.54 11.77 -21.67
CA SER A 191 -12.12 12.81 -22.61
C SER A 191 -13.30 13.59 -23.19
N LYS A 192 -13.01 14.63 -23.98
CA LYS A 192 -13.99 15.34 -24.83
C LYS A 192 -14.75 14.43 -25.80
N SER A 193 -14.15 13.30 -26.19
CA SER A 193 -14.77 12.27 -27.05
C SER A 193 -15.40 11.11 -26.27
N GLY A 194 -15.45 11.19 -24.94
CA GLY A 194 -16.02 10.14 -24.08
C GLY A 194 -15.15 8.89 -23.93
N LYS A 195 -13.88 8.92 -24.35
CA LYS A 195 -12.92 7.83 -24.07
C LYS A 195 -12.51 7.86 -22.60
N ILE A 196 -12.35 6.69 -21.98
CA ILE A 196 -11.98 6.54 -20.57
C ILE A 196 -10.49 6.25 -20.43
N TYR A 197 -9.87 6.87 -19.43
CA TYR A 197 -8.46 6.68 -19.10
C TYR A 197 -8.27 6.49 -17.60
N LEU A 198 -7.37 5.58 -17.23
CA LEU A 198 -6.70 5.69 -15.93
C LEU A 198 -5.70 6.85 -16.00
N HIS A 199 -5.72 7.75 -15.02
CA HIS A 199 -4.89 8.96 -15.06
C HIS A 199 -4.09 9.19 -13.77
N SER A 200 -3.09 10.06 -13.89
CA SER A 200 -2.17 10.45 -12.81
C SER A 200 -1.37 9.26 -12.28
N ASP A 201 -1.92 8.53 -11.31
CA ASP A 201 -1.25 7.43 -10.66
C ASP A 201 -2.23 6.33 -10.21
N ILE A 202 -1.71 5.12 -10.03
CA ILE A 202 -2.36 4.02 -9.30
C ILE A 202 -1.67 3.89 -7.95
N ARG A 203 -2.46 3.83 -6.86
CA ARG A 203 -1.92 3.66 -5.50
C ARG A 203 -2.30 2.31 -4.94
N LEU A 204 -1.31 1.60 -4.42
CA LEU A 204 -1.45 0.28 -3.82
C LEU A 204 -1.02 0.35 -2.36
N LEU A 205 -1.89 -0.01 -1.42
CA LEU A 205 -1.46 -0.41 -0.08
C LEU A 205 -1.38 -1.91 -0.02
N PHE A 206 -0.30 -2.43 0.54
CA PHE A 206 -0.14 -3.85 0.80
C PHE A 206 0.65 -4.06 2.09
N SER A 207 0.36 -5.14 2.78
CA SER A 207 1.05 -5.52 4.02
C SER A 207 1.68 -6.90 3.85
N ARG A 208 2.81 -7.13 4.55
CA ARG A 208 3.42 -8.46 4.68
C ARG A 208 2.83 -9.20 5.89
N LYS A 209 1.50 -9.30 5.99
CA LYS A 209 0.93 -10.27 6.94
C LYS A 209 1.13 -11.65 6.37
N SER A 210 1.95 -12.48 6.99
CA SER A 210 1.69 -13.91 6.90
C SER A 210 0.31 -14.13 7.51
N ILE A 211 -0.53 -14.94 6.86
CA ILE A 211 -1.75 -15.49 7.48
C ILE A 211 -1.30 -16.57 8.49
N GLU A 212 -0.17 -16.38 9.17
CA GLU A 212 0.28 -17.29 10.22
C GLU A 212 -0.54 -16.95 11.45
N VAL A 213 -1.58 -17.77 11.52
CA VAL A 213 -2.56 -17.94 12.56
C VAL A 213 -1.86 -18.26 13.88
N ASP A 214 -1.38 -17.24 14.58
CA ASP A 214 -1.31 -17.35 16.04
C ASP A 214 -2.77 -17.35 16.55
N ALA A 215 -3.18 -18.46 17.18
CA ALA A 215 -4.45 -18.67 17.89
C ALA A 215 -5.62 -19.36 17.16
N GLY A 216 -5.37 -20.41 16.36
CA GLY A 216 -6.39 -21.44 16.04
C GLY A 216 -7.70 -20.95 15.40
N VAL A 217 -7.72 -19.74 14.85
CA VAL A 217 -8.90 -19.14 14.21
C VAL A 217 -8.62 -18.97 12.74
N HIS A 218 -9.49 -19.55 11.92
CA HIS A 218 -9.47 -19.36 10.48
C HIS A 218 -9.78 -17.91 10.12
N TYR A 219 -9.05 -17.37 9.14
CA TYR A 219 -9.31 -16.05 8.59
C TYR A 219 -9.55 -16.14 7.09
N ASP A 220 -10.53 -15.36 6.62
CA ASP A 220 -10.85 -15.21 5.21
C ASP A 220 -10.46 -13.82 4.70
N LEU A 221 -10.16 -13.73 3.41
CA LEU A 221 -10.00 -12.46 2.71
C LEU A 221 -11.33 -12.02 2.11
N LYS A 222 -11.91 -10.93 2.59
CA LYS A 222 -13.10 -10.30 2.00
C LYS A 222 -12.72 -9.07 1.19
N SER A 223 -13.12 -9.06 -0.08
CA SER A 223 -12.87 -7.97 -1.03
C SER A 223 -14.10 -7.09 -1.19
N PHE A 224 -13.91 -5.78 -1.20
CA PHE A 224 -14.96 -4.77 -1.38
C PHE A 224 -14.51 -3.74 -2.41
N THR A 225 -15.41 -3.40 -3.33
CA THR A 225 -15.19 -2.35 -4.33
C THR A 225 -16.05 -1.13 -3.99
N GLU A 226 -15.40 0.00 -3.73
CA GLU A 226 -16.02 1.28 -3.42
C GLU A 226 -15.90 2.22 -4.62
N VAL A 227 -17.00 2.89 -4.95
CA VAL A 227 -17.06 4.00 -5.92
C VAL A 227 -17.82 5.18 -5.30
N PRO A 228 -17.49 6.43 -5.63
CA PRO A 228 -18.29 7.59 -5.24
C PRO A 228 -19.75 7.41 -5.64
N ARG A 229 -20.68 7.78 -4.75
CA ARG A 229 -22.12 7.72 -5.03
C ARG A 229 -22.75 9.10 -5.20
N ASN A 230 -22.32 10.08 -4.42
CA ASN A 230 -22.89 11.43 -4.45
C ASN A 230 -21.81 12.51 -4.30
N PRO A 231 -21.36 13.16 -5.39
CA PRO A 231 -21.64 12.80 -6.78
C PRO A 231 -20.83 11.55 -7.21
N LYS A 232 -21.37 10.74 -8.13
CA LYS A 232 -20.66 9.60 -8.73
C LYS A 232 -19.49 10.03 -9.62
N TYR A 233 -19.67 11.16 -10.31
CA TYR A 233 -18.72 11.77 -11.23
C TYR A 233 -18.54 13.24 -10.88
N SER A 234 -17.31 13.73 -10.94
CA SER A 234 -16.99 15.15 -10.72
C SER A 234 -16.50 15.79 -12.03
N PRO A 235 -16.90 17.03 -12.36
CA PRO A 235 -16.34 17.74 -13.50
C PRO A 235 -14.82 17.87 -13.40
N ARG A 236 -14.15 17.79 -14.54
CA ARG A 236 -12.73 18.08 -14.64
C ARG A 236 -12.55 19.60 -14.73
N VAL A 237 -12.09 20.19 -13.61
CA VAL A 237 -11.66 21.60 -13.54
C VAL A 237 -10.31 21.77 -14.22
#